data_AF-A0A1T5H7G7-F1
#
_entry.id   AF-A0A1T5H7G7-F1
#
_cell.length_a   1.000
_cell.length_b   1.000
_cell.length_c   1.000
_cell.angle_alpha   90.00
_cell.angle_beta   90.00
_cell.angle_gamma   90.00
#
_symmetry.space_group_name_H-M   'P 1'
#
loop_
_entity.id
_entity.type
_entity.pdbx_description
1 polymer ?
#
loop_
_entity_poly.entity_id
_entity_poly.type
_entity_poly.pdbx_seq_one_letter_code
_entity_poly.pdbx_strand_id
1 'polypeptide(L)'
;MAEIISLFDLRLFQISRIKWGSAAAWDESCDSLLREYYSRILEWWPPERLRFPPNDQVILKQLSAAVALSDSILDSYTLHSELLKIRKNGIRLERATVDLLKVVLNFAIAIDNKSIDVSSDPGLPLLELFEKGYQIGYTDAGIEIHYQEGWKILPVPLRTEVVLYMIDGKDA
;
A
#
# COMPACT_ATOMS: atom_id res chain seq x y z
N MET A 1 3.95 32.69 -7.83
CA MET A 1 3.23 31.86 -6.84
C MET A 1 3.55 30.42 -7.17
N ALA A 2 4.16 29.67 -6.25
CA ALA A 2 4.34 28.23 -6.45
C ALA A 2 2.97 27.57 -6.27
N GLU A 3 2.51 26.81 -7.27
CA GLU A 3 1.29 26.02 -7.18
C GLU A 3 1.54 24.91 -6.17
N ILE A 4 0.71 24.84 -5.11
CA ILE A 4 0.81 23.77 -4.12
C ILE A 4 0.27 22.51 -4.80
N ILE A 5 1.15 21.58 -5.15
CA ILE A 5 0.78 20.27 -5.69
C ILE A 5 0.11 19.48 -4.56
N SER A 6 -1.07 18.89 -4.81
CA SER A 6 -1.75 18.04 -3.83
C SER A 6 -0.95 16.74 -3.59
N LEU A 7 -1.05 16.14 -2.39
CA LEU A 7 -0.41 14.85 -2.14
C LEU A 7 -0.97 13.77 -3.06
N PHE A 8 -2.27 13.83 -3.38
CA PHE A 8 -2.85 12.95 -4.39
C PHE A 8 -2.12 13.03 -5.73
N ASP A 9 -1.92 14.23 -6.27
CA ASP A 9 -1.24 14.43 -7.57
C ASP A 9 0.22 13.98 -7.49
N LEU A 10 0.90 14.25 -6.37
CA LEU A 10 2.26 13.80 -6.14
C LEU A 10 2.35 12.26 -6.14
N ARG A 11 1.45 11.58 -5.42
CA ARG A 11 1.43 10.12 -5.31
C ARG A 11 1.08 9.46 -6.63
N LEU A 12 0.12 10.02 -7.35
CA LEU A 12 -0.23 9.55 -8.69
C LEU A 12 0.95 9.71 -9.66
N PHE A 13 1.67 10.83 -9.58
CA PHE A 13 2.90 11.05 -10.34
C PHE A 13 3.97 9.99 -9.99
N GLN A 14 4.22 9.73 -8.71
CA GLN A 14 5.16 8.68 -8.29
C GLN A 14 4.77 7.30 -8.83
N ILE A 15 3.48 6.94 -8.71
CA ILE A 15 2.93 5.70 -9.25
C ILE A 15 3.22 5.58 -10.75
N SER A 16 2.97 6.64 -11.52
CA SER A 16 3.23 6.64 -12.97
C SER A 16 4.70 6.37 -13.35
N ARG A 17 5.63 6.62 -12.42
CA ARG A 17 7.08 6.46 -12.61
C ARG A 17 7.66 5.16 -12.05
N ILE A 18 6.84 4.38 -11.35
CA ILE A 18 7.25 3.05 -10.88
C ILE A 18 7.76 2.23 -12.07
N LYS A 19 8.88 1.53 -11.87
CA LYS A 19 9.36 0.54 -12.82
C LYS A 19 8.51 -0.72 -12.67
N TRP A 20 7.37 -0.71 -13.34
CA TRP A 20 6.43 -1.81 -13.34
C TRP A 20 7.10 -3.08 -13.86
N GLY A 21 7.28 -4.06 -12.98
CA GLY A 21 8.10 -5.25 -13.19
C GLY A 21 8.30 -5.97 -11.87
N SER A 22 9.26 -6.89 -11.82
CA SER A 22 9.71 -7.54 -10.58
C SER A 22 11.12 -7.01 -10.27
N ALA A 23 11.47 -6.80 -8.99
CA ALA A 23 12.78 -6.28 -8.57
C ALA A 23 13.91 -7.26 -8.95
N ALA A 24 15.19 -6.85 -9.00
CA ALA A 24 16.24 -7.78 -9.46
C ALA A 24 16.51 -8.94 -8.47
N ALA A 25 16.59 -8.67 -7.16
CA ALA A 25 16.92 -9.64 -6.11
C ALA A 25 16.13 -9.34 -4.82
N TRP A 26 16.15 -10.26 -3.85
CA TRP A 26 15.55 -10.05 -2.52
C TRP A 26 16.26 -8.96 -1.71
N ASP A 27 15.50 -8.03 -1.13
CA ASP A 27 15.97 -6.94 -0.26
C ASP A 27 15.33 -7.08 1.13
N GLU A 28 16.15 -7.22 2.18
CA GLU A 28 15.67 -7.37 3.56
C GLU A 28 14.89 -6.15 4.05
N SER A 29 15.16 -4.96 3.51
CA SER A 29 14.40 -3.76 3.85
C SER A 29 12.94 -3.84 3.42
N CYS A 30 12.57 -4.79 2.54
CA CYS A 30 11.17 -5.03 2.21
C CYS A 30 10.35 -5.52 3.41
N ASP A 31 10.96 -6.30 4.32
CA ASP A 31 10.28 -6.72 5.55
C ASP A 31 10.03 -5.51 6.45
N SER A 32 11.01 -4.62 6.59
CA SER A 32 10.88 -3.37 7.35
C SER A 32 9.78 -2.47 6.80
N LEU A 33 9.73 -2.27 5.48
CA LEU A 33 8.70 -1.45 4.83
C LEU A 33 7.30 -2.02 5.02
N LEU A 34 7.14 -3.35 4.94
CA LEU A 34 5.83 -3.96 5.20
C LEU A 34 5.44 -3.85 6.66
N ARG A 35 6.36 -4.07 7.60
CA ARG A 35 6.07 -3.88 9.03
C ARG A 35 5.65 -2.46 9.33
N GLU A 36 6.30 -1.48 8.72
CA GLU A 36 5.95 -0.07 8.85
C GLU A 36 4.57 0.24 8.23
N TYR A 37 4.26 -0.30 7.04
CA TYR A 37 2.92 -0.22 6.48
C TYR A 37 1.89 -0.77 7.46
N TYR A 38 2.14 -1.97 8.00
CA TYR A 38 1.23 -2.64 8.92
C TYR A 38 1.11 -1.93 10.27
N SER A 39 2.18 -1.32 10.79
CA SER A 39 2.08 -0.58 12.05
C SER A 39 1.18 0.64 11.90
N ARG A 40 1.28 1.36 10.77
CA ARG A 40 0.51 2.59 10.51
C ARG A 40 -0.95 2.30 10.14
N ILE A 41 -1.21 1.22 9.39
CA ILE A 41 -2.55 0.90 8.91
C ILE A 41 -3.50 0.42 10.02
N LEU A 42 -2.96 -0.13 11.10
CA LEU A 42 -3.75 -0.75 12.17
C LEU A 42 -4.60 0.21 12.99
N GLU A 43 -4.23 1.49 13.04
CA GLU A 43 -5.05 2.52 13.69
C GLU A 43 -6.41 2.68 13.02
N TRP A 44 -6.49 2.30 11.74
CA TRP A 44 -7.65 2.46 10.88
C TRP A 44 -8.41 1.14 10.66
N TRP A 45 -8.08 0.10 11.45
CA TRP A 45 -8.53 -1.28 11.24
C TRP A 45 -9.72 -1.71 12.11
N PRO A 46 -10.71 -2.45 11.57
CA PRO A 46 -11.82 -3.01 12.34
C PRO A 46 -11.38 -4.11 13.34
N PRO A 47 -11.88 -4.10 14.58
CA PRO A 47 -11.40 -5.02 15.62
C PRO A 47 -11.75 -6.50 15.42
N GLU A 48 -12.68 -6.83 14.53
CA GLU A 48 -13.33 -8.13 14.44
C GLU A 48 -12.55 -9.19 13.63
N ARG A 49 -11.41 -8.82 13.02
CA ARG A 49 -10.69 -9.71 12.09
C ARG A 49 -9.30 -10.11 12.59
N LEU A 50 -9.09 -11.43 12.62
CA LEU A 50 -7.85 -12.07 13.08
C LEU A 50 -6.72 -12.07 12.03
N ARG A 51 -7.01 -11.82 10.74
CA ARG A 51 -6.00 -11.74 9.67
C ARG A 51 -6.27 -10.56 8.76
N PHE A 52 -5.18 -9.97 8.23
CA PHE A 52 -5.21 -8.79 7.38
C PHE A 52 -4.83 -9.11 5.92
N PRO A 53 -5.78 -9.21 4.99
CA PRO A 53 -5.48 -9.06 3.57
C PRO A 53 -5.84 -7.62 3.12
N PRO A 54 -4.87 -6.83 2.63
CA PRO A 54 -5.10 -5.50 2.07
C PRO A 54 -6.00 -5.44 0.81
N ASN A 55 -6.34 -6.58 0.18
CA ASN A 55 -7.30 -6.65 -0.93
C ASN A 55 -8.76 -6.88 -0.47
N ASP A 56 -8.99 -6.92 0.84
CA ASP A 56 -10.32 -7.20 1.35
C ASP A 56 -11.23 -5.99 1.13
N GLN A 57 -12.22 -6.18 0.26
CA GLN A 57 -13.13 -5.10 -0.14
C GLN A 57 -13.90 -4.51 1.03
N VAL A 58 -14.12 -5.26 2.12
CA VAL A 58 -14.77 -4.74 3.32
C VAL A 58 -13.84 -3.76 4.03
N ILE A 59 -12.56 -4.08 4.12
CA ILE A 59 -11.55 -3.18 4.71
C ILE A 59 -11.33 -1.97 3.82
N LEU A 60 -11.21 -2.14 2.50
CA LEU A 60 -11.09 -1.00 1.60
C LEU A 60 -12.28 -0.05 1.76
N LYS A 61 -13.50 -0.59 1.87
CA LYS A 61 -14.71 0.21 2.14
C LYS A 61 -14.69 0.85 3.52
N GLN A 62 -14.26 0.13 4.56
CA GLN A 62 -14.18 0.66 5.92
C GLN A 62 -13.09 1.72 6.06
N LEU A 63 -11.98 1.57 5.36
CA LEU A 63 -10.89 2.53 5.30
C LEU A 63 -11.32 3.78 4.52
N SER A 64 -11.94 3.60 3.34
CA SER A 64 -12.59 4.71 2.63
C SER A 64 -13.61 5.41 3.54
N ALA A 65 -14.43 4.67 4.30
CA ALA A 65 -15.41 5.24 5.21
C ALA A 65 -14.78 5.95 6.43
N ALA A 66 -13.74 5.38 7.04
CA ALA A 66 -13.00 5.97 8.16
C ALA A 66 -12.31 7.27 7.75
N VAL A 67 -11.92 7.36 6.48
CA VAL A 67 -11.31 8.54 5.88
C VAL A 67 -12.37 9.46 5.21
N ALA A 68 -13.65 9.12 5.32
CA ALA A 68 -14.79 9.84 4.73
C ALA A 68 -14.69 10.07 3.21
N LEU A 69 -14.11 9.12 2.48
CA LEU A 69 -13.92 9.16 1.02
C LEU A 69 -15.06 8.46 0.28
N SER A 70 -15.45 9.00 -0.88
CA SER A 70 -16.34 8.29 -1.80
C SER A 70 -15.53 7.44 -2.77
N ASP A 71 -15.99 6.21 -3.03
CA ASP A 71 -15.39 5.28 -4.01
C ASP A 71 -15.20 5.94 -5.40
N SER A 72 -16.02 6.95 -5.74
CA SER A 72 -15.95 7.72 -6.99
C SER A 72 -14.66 8.52 -7.18
N ILE A 73 -13.94 8.88 -6.10
CA ILE A 73 -12.69 9.66 -6.20
C ILE A 73 -11.53 8.76 -6.60
N LEU A 74 -11.51 7.50 -6.15
CA LEU A 74 -10.51 6.50 -6.53
C LEU A 74 -10.79 5.84 -7.87
N ASP A 75 -12.08 5.64 -8.20
CA ASP A 75 -12.52 5.19 -9.52
C ASP A 75 -12.36 6.28 -10.58
N SER A 76 -11.92 7.49 -10.18
CA SER A 76 -11.60 8.54 -11.13
C SER A 76 -10.60 8.03 -12.16
N TYR A 77 -10.91 8.37 -13.41
CA TYR A 77 -10.30 7.96 -14.68
C TYR A 77 -8.76 7.82 -14.68
N THR A 78 -8.06 8.46 -13.75
CA THR A 78 -6.62 8.65 -13.74
C THR A 78 -5.82 7.42 -13.33
N LEU A 79 -6.11 6.76 -12.19
CA LEU A 79 -5.42 5.51 -11.83
C LEU A 79 -5.70 4.42 -12.88
N HIS A 80 -6.95 4.34 -13.35
CA HIS A 80 -7.32 3.42 -14.41
C HIS A 80 -6.50 3.65 -15.69
N SER A 81 -6.28 4.92 -16.06
CA SER A 81 -5.48 5.27 -17.24
C SER A 81 -4.00 4.85 -17.10
N GLU A 82 -3.41 4.97 -15.92
CA GLU A 82 -2.04 4.51 -15.64
C GLU A 82 -1.95 2.98 -15.69
N LEU A 83 -2.90 2.28 -15.07
CA LEU A 83 -2.99 0.81 -15.14
C LEU A 83 -3.12 0.30 -16.59
N LEU A 84 -3.85 1.02 -17.44
CA LEU A 84 -3.92 0.70 -18.87
C LEU A 84 -2.58 0.92 -19.59
N LYS A 85 -1.83 1.97 -19.27
CA LYS A 85 -0.48 2.20 -19.83
C LYS A 85 0.48 1.07 -19.46
N ILE A 86 0.43 0.62 -18.21
CA ILE A 86 1.26 -0.49 -17.71
C ILE A 86 0.96 -1.78 -18.46
N ARG A 87 -0.33 -2.11 -18.62
CA ARG A 87 -0.76 -3.30 -19.36
C ARG A 87 -0.33 -3.26 -20.83
N LYS A 88 -0.32 -2.08 -21.47
CA LYS A 88 0.17 -1.93 -22.85
C LYS A 88 1.66 -2.26 -22.99
N ASN A 89 2.44 -2.14 -21.92
CA ASN A 89 3.84 -2.54 -21.88
C ASN A 89 4.04 -4.05 -21.60
N GLY A 90 2.98 -4.86 -21.63
CA GLY A 90 3.03 -6.30 -21.42
C GLY A 90 3.14 -6.72 -19.95
N ILE A 91 3.12 -5.77 -19.02
CA ILE A 91 3.22 -6.06 -17.58
C ILE A 91 1.81 -6.28 -17.02
N ARG A 92 1.58 -7.49 -16.52
CA ARG A 92 0.32 -7.85 -15.85
C ARG A 92 0.52 -7.73 -14.35
N LEU A 93 -0.12 -6.74 -13.75
CA LEU A 93 -0.13 -6.57 -12.30
C LEU A 93 -1.12 -7.53 -11.66
N GLU A 94 -0.72 -8.07 -10.51
CA GLU A 94 -1.62 -8.84 -9.66
C GLU A 94 -2.73 -7.97 -9.08
N ARG A 95 -3.91 -8.56 -8.88
CA ARG A 95 -5.07 -7.84 -8.35
C ARG A 95 -4.78 -7.23 -6.97
N ALA A 96 -4.08 -7.98 -6.13
CA ALA A 96 -3.61 -7.56 -4.82
C ALA A 96 -2.78 -6.26 -4.87
N THR A 97 -1.80 -6.21 -5.77
CA THR A 97 -0.98 -5.01 -6.02
C THR A 97 -1.85 -3.83 -6.45
N VAL A 98 -2.82 -4.04 -7.34
CA VAL A 98 -3.73 -2.96 -7.78
C VAL A 98 -4.58 -2.43 -6.64
N ASP A 99 -5.11 -3.31 -5.79
CA ASP A 99 -5.93 -2.89 -4.64
C ASP A 99 -5.09 -2.13 -3.60
N LEU A 100 -3.83 -2.53 -3.38
CA LEU A 100 -2.89 -1.79 -2.54
C LEU A 100 -2.58 -0.38 -3.06
N LEU A 101 -2.46 -0.19 -4.38
CA LEU A 101 -2.28 1.16 -4.95
C LEU A 101 -3.46 2.08 -4.62
N LYS A 102 -4.68 1.54 -4.60
CA LYS A 102 -5.86 2.31 -4.19
C LYS A 102 -5.79 2.72 -2.72
N VAL A 103 -5.24 1.86 -1.85
CA VAL A 103 -4.99 2.20 -0.44
C VAL A 103 -4.04 3.38 -0.34
N VAL A 104 -2.94 3.39 -1.10
CA VAL A 104 -1.98 4.52 -1.12
C VAL A 104 -2.69 5.83 -1.51
N LEU A 105 -3.50 5.81 -2.56
CA LEU A 105 -4.22 7.00 -3.01
C LEU A 105 -5.30 7.47 -2.01
N ASN A 106 -5.97 6.54 -1.33
CA ASN A 106 -6.91 6.88 -0.26
C ASN A 106 -6.24 7.69 0.84
N PHE A 107 -5.06 7.25 1.30
CA PHE A 107 -4.32 7.98 2.32
C PHE A 107 -3.83 9.34 1.85
N ALA A 108 -3.43 9.48 0.58
CA ALA A 108 -3.08 10.77 0.02
C ALA A 108 -4.23 11.79 0.13
N ILE A 109 -5.44 11.37 -0.25
CA ILE A 109 -6.64 12.23 -0.15
C ILE A 109 -6.97 12.53 1.33
N ALA A 110 -6.81 11.55 2.22
CA ALA A 110 -6.99 11.74 3.66
C ALA A 110 -6.15 12.91 4.21
N ILE A 111 -4.89 12.93 3.81
CA ILE A 111 -3.91 13.91 4.29
C ILE A 111 -4.18 15.28 3.65
N ASP A 112 -4.50 15.33 2.36
CA ASP A 112 -4.91 16.57 1.69
C ASP A 112 -6.15 17.19 2.37
N ASN A 113 -7.08 16.35 2.80
CA ASN A 113 -8.27 16.75 3.57
C ASN A 113 -7.99 16.99 5.07
N LYS A 114 -6.74 16.81 5.52
CA LYS A 114 -6.29 16.98 6.91
C LYS A 114 -6.96 16.04 7.93
N SER A 115 -7.49 14.91 7.45
CA SER A 115 -8.03 13.85 8.31
C SER A 115 -6.91 13.00 8.93
N ILE A 116 -5.73 12.99 8.31
CA ILE A 116 -4.55 12.24 8.73
C ILE A 116 -3.33 13.16 8.62
N ASP A 117 -2.40 13.04 9.56
CA ASP A 117 -1.12 13.75 9.49
C ASP A 117 -0.19 13.11 8.45
N VAL A 118 0.56 13.93 7.71
CA VAL A 118 1.47 13.46 6.65
C VAL A 118 2.56 12.55 7.20
N SER A 119 3.02 12.77 8.44
CA SER A 119 4.03 11.92 9.08
C SER A 119 3.51 10.50 9.34
N SER A 120 2.20 10.35 9.47
CA SER A 120 1.52 9.10 9.75
C SER A 120 1.00 8.42 8.48
N ASP A 121 1.38 8.88 7.28
CA ASP A 121 0.93 8.32 5.99
C ASP A 121 1.18 6.81 5.94
N PRO A 122 0.12 5.98 6.03
CA PRO A 122 0.27 4.54 5.96
C PRO A 122 0.62 4.08 4.55
N GLY A 123 0.31 4.84 3.50
CA GLY A 123 0.56 4.44 2.11
C GLY A 123 2.03 4.51 1.69
N LEU A 124 2.85 5.32 2.38
CA LEU A 124 4.23 5.61 1.94
C LEU A 124 5.12 4.35 1.83
N PRO A 125 5.19 3.44 2.83
CA PRO A 125 6.07 2.28 2.74
C PRO A 125 5.73 1.33 1.57
N LEU A 126 4.44 1.22 1.21
CA LEU A 126 4.03 0.45 0.03
C LEU A 126 4.50 1.10 -1.27
N LEU A 127 4.42 2.42 -1.35
CA LEU A 127 4.89 3.14 -2.53
C LEU A 127 6.39 2.93 -2.73
N GLU A 128 7.18 2.97 -1.65
CA GLU A 128 8.62 2.70 -1.70
C GLU A 128 8.93 1.27 -2.15
N LEU A 129 8.15 0.27 -1.69
CA LEU A 129 8.26 -1.11 -2.19
C LEU A 129 8.01 -1.19 -3.69
N PHE A 130 6.96 -0.51 -4.18
CA PHE A 130 6.65 -0.53 -5.61
C PHE A 130 7.69 0.23 -6.44
N GLU A 131 8.22 1.36 -5.95
CA GLU A 131 9.30 2.12 -6.62
C GLU A 131 10.57 1.28 -6.80
N LYS A 132 10.84 0.33 -5.88
CA LYS A 132 11.90 -0.68 -6.01
C LYS A 132 11.59 -1.79 -7.02
N GLY A 133 10.37 -1.84 -7.55
CA GLY A 133 9.93 -2.78 -8.57
C GLY A 133 9.35 -4.08 -8.02
N TYR A 134 8.97 -4.15 -6.75
CA TYR A 134 8.33 -5.35 -6.19
C TYR A 134 6.86 -5.42 -6.59
N GLN A 135 6.35 -6.63 -6.89
CA GLN A 135 4.91 -6.89 -6.94
C GLN A 135 4.49 -7.67 -5.70
N ILE A 136 3.26 -7.42 -5.26
CA ILE A 136 2.71 -7.96 -4.03
C ILE A 136 1.46 -8.79 -4.36
N GLY A 137 1.51 -10.05 -3.97
CA GLY A 137 0.44 -11.05 -4.03
C GLY A 137 -0.01 -11.51 -2.66
N TYR A 138 -1.18 -12.15 -2.60
CA TYR A 138 -1.65 -12.80 -1.38
C TYR A 138 -1.81 -14.29 -1.59
N THR A 139 -1.45 -15.03 -0.55
CA THR A 139 -1.62 -16.47 -0.43
C THR A 139 -2.21 -16.80 0.94
N ASP A 140 -2.65 -18.04 1.13
CA ASP A 140 -3.14 -18.51 2.44
C ASP A 140 -2.05 -18.48 3.54
N ALA A 141 -0.77 -18.43 3.13
CA ALA A 141 0.39 -18.38 4.00
C ALA A 141 0.86 -16.94 4.32
N GLY A 142 0.41 -15.93 3.55
CA GLY A 142 0.76 -14.55 3.78
C GLY A 142 0.89 -13.73 2.49
N ILE A 143 1.79 -12.75 2.52
CA ILE A 143 2.06 -11.81 1.43
C ILE A 143 3.22 -12.36 0.60
N GLU A 144 2.95 -12.61 -0.67
CA GLU A 144 3.97 -12.99 -1.63
C GLU A 144 4.59 -11.74 -2.24
N ILE A 145 5.91 -11.61 -2.15
CA ILE A 145 6.68 -10.57 -2.81
C ILE A 145 7.38 -11.19 -4.01
N HIS A 146 7.11 -10.65 -5.20
CA HIS A 146 7.69 -11.12 -6.45
C HIS A 146 8.86 -10.23 -6.88
N TYR A 147 9.97 -10.88 -7.21
CA TYR A 147 11.17 -10.30 -7.81
C TYR A 147 11.63 -11.20 -8.99
N GLN A 148 12.62 -10.79 -9.78
CA GLN A 148 13.04 -11.47 -11.01
C GLN A 148 13.61 -12.86 -10.72
N GLU A 149 14.38 -12.98 -9.64
CA GLU A 149 15.01 -14.24 -9.22
C GLU A 149 14.06 -15.18 -8.46
N GLY A 150 12.81 -14.79 -8.22
CA GLY A 150 11.82 -15.64 -7.56
C GLY A 150 10.82 -14.86 -6.71
N TRP A 151 10.31 -15.54 -5.68
CA TRP A 151 9.34 -14.96 -4.77
C TRP A 151 9.64 -15.35 -3.32
N LYS A 152 9.13 -14.54 -2.38
CA LYS A 152 9.19 -14.82 -0.95
C LYS A 152 7.83 -14.58 -0.32
N ILE A 153 7.39 -15.49 0.54
CA ILE A 153 6.20 -15.29 1.36
C ILE A 153 6.63 -14.72 2.70
N LEU A 154 6.01 -13.60 3.08
CA LEU A 154 6.07 -13.05 4.42
C LEU A 154 4.74 -13.29 5.12
N PRO A 155 4.76 -13.80 6.37
CA PRO A 155 3.52 -13.98 7.12
C PRO A 155 2.87 -12.62 7.37
N VAL A 156 1.54 -12.56 7.23
CA VAL A 156 0.78 -11.39 7.69
C VAL A 156 0.79 -11.40 9.22
N PRO A 157 1.34 -10.36 9.88
CA PRO A 157 1.31 -10.31 11.32
C PRO A 157 -0.13 -10.15 11.82
N LEU A 158 -0.47 -10.85 12.90
CA LEU A 158 -1.74 -10.68 13.59
C LEU A 158 -1.79 -9.28 14.23
N ARG A 159 -3.01 -8.74 14.39
CA ARG A 159 -3.20 -7.45 15.08
C ARG A 159 -2.51 -7.41 16.45
N THR A 160 -2.58 -8.51 17.21
CA THR A 160 -1.94 -8.65 18.52
C THR A 160 -0.43 -8.65 18.44
N GLU A 161 0.16 -9.21 17.38
CA GLU A 161 1.61 -9.27 17.20
C GLU A 161 2.17 -7.88 16.92
N VAL A 162 1.51 -7.10 16.05
CA VAL A 162 2.00 -5.75 15.73
C VAL A 162 1.93 -4.82 16.95
N VAL A 163 0.90 -4.93 17.79
CA VAL A 163 0.81 -4.14 19.04
C VAL A 163 1.95 -4.49 20.00
N LEU A 164 2.36 -5.76 20.07
CA LEU A 164 3.46 -6.21 20.94
C LEU A 164 4.84 -5.80 20.42
N TYR A 165 5.08 -5.91 19.10
CA TYR A 165 6.32 -5.41 18.48
C TYR A 165 6.56 -3.91 18.72
N MET A 166 5.50 -3.12 18.96
CA MET A 166 5.58 -1.70 19.28
C MET A 166 5.93 -1.42 20.75
N ILE A 167 5.69 -2.39 21.63
CA ILE A 167 6.04 -2.29 23.06
C ILE A 167 7.51 -2.71 23.26
N ASP A 168 7.97 -3.73 22.53
CA ASP A 168 9.33 -4.25 22.63
C ASP A 168 10.35 -3.54 21.72
N GLY A 169 9.91 -2.59 20.89
CA GLY A 169 10.76 -1.77 20.00
C GLY A 169 11.55 -0.65 20.69
N LYS A 170 11.56 -0.60 22.03
CA LYS A 170 12.58 0.12 22.79
C LYS A 170 13.67 -0.88 23.17
N ASP A 171 14.82 -0.72 22.52
CA ASP A 171 16.09 -1.41 22.75
C ASP A 171 16.32 -2.70 21.94
N ALA A 172 16.84 -2.50 20.72
CA ALA A 172 17.84 -3.39 20.10
C ALA A 172 18.82 -2.54 19.27
#